data_AF-A0A0G1U1W9-F1
#
_entry.id   AF-A0A0G1U1W9-F1
#
_cell.length_a   1.000
_cell.length_b   1.000
_cell.length_c   1.000
_cell.angle_alpha   90.00
_cell.angle_beta   90.00
_cell.angle_gamma   90.00
#
_symmetry.space_group_name_H-M   'P 1'
#
loop_
_entity.id
_entity.type
_entity.pdbx_description
1 polymer ?
#
loop_
_entity_poly.entity_id
_entity_poly.type
_entity_poly.pdbx_seq_one_letter_code
_entity_poly.pdbx_strand_id
1 'polypeptide(L)'
;MNLRDYKTVLERRKALEKEAGVVLPNIGSFTLDEAVASSRNCENMIGAAQIPIGIAGPLTIKNLKLKIKNCFIPLATTEGALVASVNRGCKAITASGGATVDSYRVGATRGPVFRVNNLAESNRLNTFLEKHFDELKTIAEKTSKHLTLTRFMSRGVGRYRFVRFVFDTQDAMGLNMVTIATNAMVAYIKQKTNVACIALSGNYCVDKKASWLNAIEGRGTKVWAEVTLPTSVIQGVLKTTAKNIYDTWLAKCMMGSAMSGSMGFNAQYANVVAALFMATGQDPAHVVEGSMGITTAEVMGEDLYMSVYVPDLMVGTVGGGTGLATQKEALELLGVAGTSPAGENGKNSQQFAEIVGAAVLAGEISLLASLATNTLACAHETLARGKR
;
A
#
# COMPACT_ATOMS: atom_id res chain seq x y z
N MET A 1 35.08 13.38 2.50
CA MET A 1 34.98 12.43 1.36
C MET A 1 33.77 12.75 0.47
N ASN A 2 33.88 12.68 -0.87
CA ASN A 2 32.74 12.76 -1.79
C ASN A 2 32.44 11.36 -2.39
N LEU A 3 31.28 10.79 -2.07
CA LEU A 3 30.93 9.42 -2.50
C LEU A 3 30.74 9.27 -4.02
N ARG A 4 30.55 10.37 -4.74
CA ARG A 4 30.37 10.38 -6.20
C ARG A 4 31.65 10.04 -6.96
N ASP A 5 32.81 10.16 -6.32
CA ASP A 5 34.10 9.89 -6.93
C ASP A 5 34.38 8.38 -7.07
N TYR A 6 33.59 7.55 -6.38
CA TYR A 6 33.71 6.09 -6.39
C TYR A 6 32.64 5.46 -7.28
N LYS A 7 33.08 4.62 -8.22
CA LYS A 7 32.21 4.07 -9.26
C LYS A 7 31.42 2.86 -8.76
N THR A 8 32.03 2.03 -7.93
CA THR A 8 31.43 0.78 -7.45
C THR A 8 30.87 0.90 -6.02
N VAL A 9 29.94 0.01 -5.68
CA VAL A 9 29.41 -0.12 -4.31
C VAL A 9 30.53 -0.48 -3.33
N LEU A 10 31.45 -1.35 -3.74
CA LEU A 10 32.61 -1.75 -2.96
C LEU A 10 33.56 -0.59 -2.67
N GLU A 11 33.91 0.22 -3.67
CA GLU A 11 34.78 1.38 -3.49
C GLU A 11 34.14 2.41 -2.55
N ARG A 12 32.85 2.72 -2.74
CA ARG A 12 32.09 3.61 -1.85
C ARG A 12 32.12 3.10 -0.40
N ARG A 13 31.84 1.81 -0.20
CA ARG A 13 31.86 1.18 1.12
C ARG A 13 33.25 1.24 1.77
N LYS A 14 34.31 0.82 1.07
CA LYS A 14 35.68 0.84 1.61
C LYS A 14 36.16 2.24 1.97
N ALA A 15 35.81 3.23 1.16
CA ALA A 15 36.14 4.61 1.45
C ALA A 15 35.41 5.10 2.70
N LEU A 16 34.12 4.74 2.86
CA LEU A 16 33.34 5.04 4.05
C LEU A 16 33.86 4.32 5.30
N GLU A 17 34.23 3.04 5.19
CA GLU A 17 34.84 2.26 6.27
C GLU A 17 36.13 2.93 6.79
N LYS A 18 36.99 3.40 5.87
CA LYS A 18 38.22 4.13 6.21
C LYS A 18 37.93 5.46 6.91
N GLU A 19 37.00 6.25 6.37
CA GLU A 19 36.63 7.56 6.94
C GLU A 19 35.99 7.41 8.33
N ALA A 20 35.11 6.44 8.50
CA ALA A 20 34.35 6.23 9.73
C ALA A 20 35.07 5.36 10.77
N GLY A 21 36.19 4.72 10.42
CA GLY A 21 36.94 3.86 11.32
C GLY A 21 36.21 2.57 11.72
N VAL A 22 35.35 2.05 10.83
CA VAL A 22 34.54 0.84 11.07
C VAL A 22 34.62 -0.13 9.89
N VAL A 23 34.24 -1.38 10.10
CA VAL A 23 34.07 -2.38 9.02
C VAL A 23 32.59 -2.73 8.86
N LEU A 24 32.14 -2.91 7.62
CA LEU A 24 30.73 -3.12 7.25
C LEU A 24 30.55 -4.45 6.49
N PRO A 25 30.89 -5.61 7.10
CA PRO A 25 30.83 -6.91 6.42
C PRO A 25 29.40 -7.32 6.06
N ASN A 26 28.45 -7.11 6.98
CA ASN A 26 27.05 -7.54 6.78
C ASN A 26 26.31 -6.66 5.78
N ILE A 27 26.55 -5.34 5.80
CA ILE A 27 25.91 -4.40 4.87
C ILE A 27 26.29 -4.75 3.43
N GLY A 28 27.55 -5.07 3.17
CA GLY A 28 27.95 -5.42 1.81
C GLY A 28 28.09 -6.91 1.55
N SER A 29 27.35 -7.75 2.29
CA SER A 29 27.07 -9.14 1.96
C SER A 29 25.61 -9.25 1.54
N PHE A 30 25.37 -9.26 0.23
CA PHE A 30 24.03 -9.29 -0.36
C PHE A 30 24.04 -9.99 -1.72
N THR A 31 22.87 -10.44 -2.17
CA THR A 31 22.68 -11.17 -3.44
C THR A 31 22.06 -10.31 -4.54
N LEU A 32 21.77 -9.03 -4.25
CA LEU A 32 21.22 -8.09 -5.23
C LEU A 32 22.20 -7.84 -6.38
N ASP A 33 21.67 -7.70 -7.59
CA ASP A 33 22.41 -7.18 -8.73
C ASP A 33 22.75 -5.70 -8.48
N GLU A 34 24.04 -5.41 -8.26
CA GLU A 34 24.54 -4.06 -7.98
C GLU A 34 24.21 -3.07 -9.10
N ALA A 35 24.28 -3.48 -10.37
CA ALA A 35 24.06 -2.59 -11.50
C ALA A 35 22.59 -2.20 -11.60
N VAL A 36 21.67 -3.15 -11.35
CA VAL A 36 20.23 -2.87 -11.32
C VAL A 36 19.88 -2.01 -10.10
N ALA A 37 20.29 -2.41 -8.90
CA ALA A 37 19.92 -1.72 -7.67
C ALA A 37 20.49 -0.29 -7.61
N SER A 38 21.74 -0.08 -8.00
CA SER A 38 22.38 1.24 -7.94
C SER A 38 21.90 2.24 -9.01
N SER A 39 21.28 1.75 -10.09
CA SER A 39 20.80 2.61 -11.19
C SER A 39 19.32 2.94 -11.09
N ARG A 40 18.51 2.05 -10.49
CA ARG A 40 17.04 2.16 -10.49
C ARG A 40 16.41 2.27 -9.11
N ASN A 41 17.12 1.92 -8.05
CA ASN A 41 16.52 1.74 -6.72
C ASN A 41 17.22 2.55 -5.60
N CYS A 42 18.52 2.78 -5.68
CA CYS A 42 19.26 3.47 -4.61
C CYS A 42 20.52 4.19 -5.12
N GLU A 43 20.60 5.50 -4.92
CA GLU A 43 21.82 6.28 -5.15
C GLU A 43 22.83 6.11 -4.01
N ASN A 44 24.12 6.30 -4.30
CA ASN A 44 25.22 6.18 -3.33
C ASN A 44 25.22 4.84 -2.56
N MET A 45 24.75 3.76 -3.19
CA MET A 45 24.67 2.43 -2.59
C MET A 45 26.03 1.97 -2.04
N ILE A 46 26.03 1.49 -0.78
CA ILE A 46 27.17 0.87 -0.07
C ILE A 46 26.92 -0.60 0.30
N GLY A 47 25.71 -1.10 0.03
CA GLY A 47 25.28 -2.46 0.32
C GLY A 47 23.76 -2.55 0.49
N ALA A 48 23.28 -3.50 1.29
CA ALA A 48 21.86 -3.75 1.53
C ALA A 48 21.56 -4.03 3.01
N ALA A 49 20.36 -3.68 3.45
CA ALA A 49 19.80 -4.14 4.72
C ALA A 49 19.15 -5.51 4.54
N GLN A 50 19.26 -6.37 5.55
CA GLN A 50 18.64 -7.71 5.57
C GLN A 50 17.51 -7.71 6.60
N ILE A 51 16.27 -7.90 6.13
CA ILE A 51 15.08 -7.97 6.98
C ILE A 51 14.55 -9.42 6.94
N PRO A 52 14.29 -10.07 8.08
CA PRO A 52 13.77 -11.43 8.10
C PRO A 52 12.42 -11.53 7.36
N ILE A 53 12.25 -12.56 6.53
CA ILE A 53 10.99 -12.86 5.86
C ILE A 53 10.40 -14.15 6.44
N GLY A 54 9.20 -14.06 6.99
CA GLY A 54 8.39 -15.19 7.42
C GLY A 54 7.22 -15.45 6.48
N ILE A 55 6.55 -16.59 6.67
CA ILE A 55 5.36 -16.99 5.91
C ILE A 55 4.16 -17.16 6.86
N ALA A 56 3.02 -16.59 6.49
CA ALA A 56 1.72 -16.85 7.11
C ALA A 56 0.78 -17.54 6.11
N GLY A 57 0.11 -18.63 6.50
CA GLY A 57 -0.85 -19.30 5.64
C GLY A 57 -1.00 -20.80 5.88
N PRO A 58 -1.80 -21.49 5.05
CA PRO A 58 -2.48 -20.95 3.87
C PRO A 58 -3.64 -20.02 4.24
N LEU A 59 -3.81 -18.94 3.49
CA LEU A 59 -4.96 -18.06 3.52
C LEU A 59 -5.85 -18.34 2.31
N THR A 60 -7.05 -18.88 2.54
CA THR A 60 -8.04 -19.09 1.48
C THR A 60 -8.76 -17.79 1.16
N ILE A 61 -8.66 -17.37 -0.10
CA ILE A 61 -9.29 -16.17 -0.65
C ILE A 61 -10.30 -16.58 -1.72
N LYS A 62 -11.50 -15.99 -1.67
CA LYS A 62 -12.57 -16.11 -2.65
C LYS A 62 -12.82 -14.73 -3.24
N ASN A 63 -12.47 -14.50 -4.50
CA ASN A 63 -12.90 -13.25 -5.13
C ASN A 63 -14.38 -13.32 -5.55
N LEU A 64 -15.00 -12.18 -5.87
CA LEU A 64 -16.40 -12.13 -6.32
C LEU A 64 -16.68 -12.88 -7.65
N LYS A 65 -15.63 -13.28 -8.37
CA LYS A 65 -15.73 -14.20 -9.53
C LYS A 65 -15.70 -15.68 -9.11
N LEU A 66 -15.87 -15.97 -7.82
CA LEU A 66 -15.86 -17.28 -7.17
C LEU A 66 -14.56 -18.09 -7.40
N LYS A 67 -13.44 -17.43 -7.73
CA LYS A 67 -12.14 -18.10 -7.80
C LYS A 67 -11.59 -18.24 -6.40
N ILE A 68 -11.36 -19.49 -6.00
CA ILE A 68 -10.76 -19.84 -4.71
C ILE A 68 -9.25 -20.00 -4.91
N LYS A 69 -8.46 -19.37 -4.06
CA LYS A 69 -6.99 -19.48 -4.05
C LYS A 69 -6.48 -19.60 -2.63
N ASN A 70 -5.57 -20.54 -2.40
CA ASN A 70 -4.80 -20.60 -1.17
C ASN A 70 -3.48 -19.83 -1.38
N CYS A 71 -3.24 -18.83 -0.56
CA CYS A 71 -2.04 -18.00 -0.62
C CYS A 71 -1.17 -18.24 0.61
N PHE A 72 0.15 -18.29 0.42
CA PHE A 72 1.14 -18.21 1.49
C PHE A 72 1.70 -16.79 1.48
N ILE A 73 1.45 -16.04 2.55
CA ILE A 73 1.70 -14.60 2.63
C ILE A 73 3.13 -14.35 3.13
N PRO A 74 4.04 -13.82 2.29
CA PRO A 74 5.37 -13.43 2.74
C PRO A 74 5.30 -12.12 3.51
N LEU A 75 5.94 -12.09 4.68
CA LEU A 75 5.95 -10.95 5.59
C LEU A 75 7.39 -10.66 6.03
N ALA A 76 7.96 -9.56 5.55
CA ALA A 76 9.28 -9.09 5.95
C ALA A 76 9.16 -8.22 7.19
N THR A 77 9.66 -8.65 8.34
CA THR A 77 9.51 -7.88 9.59
C THR A 77 10.59 -8.18 10.60
N THR A 78 10.85 -7.21 11.47
CA THR A 78 11.64 -7.38 12.70
C THR A 78 10.76 -7.41 13.95
N GLU A 79 9.44 -7.26 13.81
CA GLU A 79 8.50 -7.33 14.93
C GLU A 79 8.19 -8.79 15.27
N GLY A 80 8.60 -9.21 16.47
CA GLY A 80 8.24 -10.51 17.02
C GLY A 80 6.73 -10.69 17.11
N ALA A 81 6.25 -11.94 16.96
CA ALA A 81 4.84 -12.32 16.95
C ALA A 81 3.99 -11.87 15.76
N LEU A 82 4.40 -10.90 14.93
CA LEU A 82 3.58 -10.43 13.80
C LEU A 82 3.22 -11.57 12.84
N VAL A 83 4.21 -12.30 12.31
CA VAL A 83 3.98 -13.41 11.36
C VAL A 83 3.11 -14.49 11.99
N ALA A 84 3.37 -14.86 13.24
CA ALA A 84 2.60 -15.87 13.96
C ALA A 84 1.14 -15.42 14.19
N SER A 85 0.93 -14.14 14.49
CA SER A 85 -0.39 -13.54 14.67
C SER A 85 -1.18 -13.56 13.37
N VAL A 86 -0.60 -13.09 12.26
CA VAL A 86 -1.25 -13.14 10.94
C VAL A 86 -1.53 -14.59 10.54
N ASN A 87 -0.60 -15.52 10.80
CA ASN A 87 -0.78 -16.95 10.53
C ASN A 87 -1.97 -17.56 11.29
N ARG A 88 -2.17 -17.20 12.57
CA ARG A 88 -3.35 -17.60 13.34
C ARG A 88 -4.64 -17.05 12.72
N GLY A 89 -4.61 -15.81 12.25
CA GLY A 89 -5.72 -15.21 11.49
C GLY A 89 -6.02 -15.94 10.20
N CYS A 90 -5.00 -16.29 9.42
CA CYS A 90 -5.15 -17.10 8.21
C CYS A 90 -5.79 -18.46 8.52
N LYS A 91 -5.35 -19.12 9.59
CA LYS A 91 -5.96 -20.37 10.06
C LYS A 91 -7.44 -20.21 10.39
N ALA A 92 -7.83 -19.14 11.09
CA ALA A 92 -9.23 -18.87 11.41
C ALA A 92 -10.05 -18.63 10.14
N ILE A 93 -9.59 -17.78 9.23
CA ILE A 93 -10.27 -17.49 7.96
C ILE A 93 -10.43 -18.77 7.13
N THR A 94 -9.36 -19.52 6.92
CA THR A 94 -9.36 -20.74 6.11
C THR A 94 -10.27 -21.82 6.71
N ALA A 95 -10.28 -21.98 8.04
CA ALA A 95 -11.18 -22.90 8.73
C ALA A 95 -12.66 -22.50 8.63
N SER A 96 -12.94 -21.20 8.45
CA SER A 96 -14.28 -20.64 8.20
C SER A 96 -14.69 -20.71 6.73
N GLY A 97 -13.91 -21.40 5.89
CA GLY A 97 -14.17 -21.56 4.47
C GLY A 97 -13.54 -20.49 3.58
N GLY A 98 -12.76 -19.54 4.12
CA GLY A 98 -12.03 -18.52 3.36
C GLY A 98 -12.70 -17.15 3.35
N ALA A 99 -11.91 -16.10 3.12
CA ALA A 99 -12.38 -14.72 3.06
C ALA A 99 -12.92 -14.38 1.67
N THR A 100 -14.05 -13.69 1.62
CA THR A 100 -14.57 -13.08 0.39
C THR A 100 -13.88 -11.74 0.20
N VAL A 101 -13.40 -11.45 -1.01
CA VAL A 101 -12.67 -10.23 -1.31
C VAL A 101 -13.20 -9.59 -2.59
N ASP A 102 -13.31 -8.26 -2.56
CA ASP A 102 -13.59 -7.43 -3.73
C ASP A 102 -12.61 -6.27 -3.81
N SER A 103 -12.40 -5.75 -5.01
CA SER A 103 -11.50 -4.64 -5.23
C SER A 103 -11.94 -3.76 -6.39
N TYR A 104 -11.66 -2.47 -6.26
CA TYR A 104 -11.93 -1.47 -7.30
C TYR A 104 -10.70 -0.62 -7.57
N ARG A 105 -10.21 -0.66 -8.82
CA ARG A 105 -9.07 0.15 -9.27
C ARG A 105 -9.51 1.59 -9.49
N VAL A 106 -9.18 2.47 -8.55
CA VAL A 106 -9.46 3.91 -8.65
C VAL A 106 -8.47 4.59 -9.60
N GLY A 107 -7.20 4.18 -9.52
CA GLY A 107 -6.10 4.75 -10.28
C GLY A 107 -5.12 5.58 -9.43
N ALA A 108 -3.90 5.69 -9.93
CA ALA A 108 -2.88 6.53 -9.33
C ALA A 108 -3.20 8.00 -9.59
N THR A 109 -2.79 8.89 -8.68
CA THR A 109 -3.12 10.31 -8.78
C THR A 109 -1.90 11.21 -8.69
N ARG A 110 -1.99 12.35 -9.36
CA ARG A 110 -1.07 13.48 -9.19
C ARG A 110 -1.86 14.78 -9.11
N GLY A 111 -1.49 15.61 -8.14
CA GLY A 111 -2.26 16.78 -7.73
C GLY A 111 -1.50 18.09 -7.86
N PRO A 112 -1.30 18.66 -9.07
CA PRO A 112 -0.67 19.96 -9.25
C PRO A 112 -1.48 21.11 -8.64
N VAL A 113 -0.78 22.19 -8.33
CA VAL A 113 -1.36 23.46 -7.88
C VAL A 113 -0.98 24.61 -8.81
N PHE A 114 -1.98 25.37 -9.21
CA PHE A 114 -1.88 26.51 -10.12
C PHE A 114 -2.11 27.83 -9.39
N ARG A 115 -1.35 28.86 -9.78
CA ARG A 115 -1.52 30.24 -9.31
C ARG A 115 -2.43 30.99 -10.28
N VAL A 116 -3.54 31.54 -9.76
CA VAL A 116 -4.45 32.39 -10.53
C VAL A 116 -4.50 33.82 -9.97
N ASN A 117 -4.91 34.77 -10.80
CA ASN A 117 -5.01 36.18 -10.45
C ASN A 117 -6.21 36.48 -9.55
N ASN A 118 -7.33 35.81 -9.78
CA ASN A 118 -8.59 36.01 -9.07
C ASN A 118 -9.54 34.81 -9.26
N LEU A 119 -10.71 34.87 -8.62
CA LEU A 119 -11.74 33.82 -8.68
C LEU A 119 -12.26 33.58 -10.10
N ALA A 120 -12.39 34.63 -10.92
CA ALA A 120 -12.85 34.50 -12.30
C ALA A 120 -11.86 33.70 -13.18
N GLU A 121 -10.56 33.93 -13.02
CA GLU A 121 -9.53 33.11 -13.69
C GLU A 121 -9.49 31.68 -13.14
N SER A 122 -9.69 31.49 -11.83
CA SER A 122 -9.85 30.16 -11.24
C SER A 122 -10.98 29.37 -11.91
N ASN A 123 -12.13 29.99 -12.12
CA ASN A 123 -13.29 29.35 -12.76
C ASN A 123 -13.05 29.10 -14.25
N ARG A 124 -12.47 30.07 -14.97
CA ARG A 124 -12.06 29.88 -16.38
C ARG A 124 -11.10 28.71 -16.54
N LEU A 125 -10.13 28.54 -15.64
CA LEU A 125 -9.23 27.39 -15.66
C LEU A 125 -9.99 26.08 -15.45
N ASN A 126 -10.93 26.01 -14.51
CA ASN A 126 -11.72 24.80 -14.30
C ASN A 126 -12.56 24.43 -15.52
N THR A 127 -13.26 25.40 -16.10
CA THR A 127 -14.04 25.21 -17.32
C THR A 127 -13.15 24.82 -18.51
N PHE A 128 -11.93 25.36 -18.59
CA PHE A 128 -10.94 24.94 -19.58
C PHE A 128 -10.59 23.46 -19.42
N LEU A 129 -10.28 23.00 -18.19
CA LEU A 129 -9.96 21.58 -17.93
C LEU A 129 -11.11 20.64 -18.32
N GLU A 130 -12.35 21.05 -18.06
CA GLU A 130 -13.55 20.29 -18.44
C GLU A 130 -13.70 20.19 -19.96
N LYS A 131 -13.57 21.32 -20.68
CA LYS A 131 -13.73 21.37 -22.15
C LYS A 131 -12.61 20.68 -22.92
N HIS A 132 -11.40 20.67 -22.36
CA HIS A 132 -10.20 20.14 -23.03
C HIS A 132 -9.73 18.80 -22.43
N PHE A 133 -10.61 18.08 -21.71
CA PHE A 133 -10.27 16.82 -21.05
C PHE A 133 -9.71 15.78 -22.03
N ASP A 134 -10.33 15.60 -23.21
CA ASP A 134 -9.88 14.62 -24.21
C ASP A 134 -8.52 14.97 -24.82
N GLU A 135 -8.22 16.26 -24.97
CA GLU A 135 -6.90 16.72 -25.40
C GLU A 135 -5.83 16.45 -24.34
N LEU A 136 -6.16 16.73 -23.06
CA LEU A 136 -5.29 16.43 -21.92
C LEU A 136 -5.03 14.92 -21.81
N LYS A 137 -6.06 14.10 -22.00
CA LYS A 137 -5.96 12.64 -22.05
C LYS A 137 -5.01 12.20 -23.17
N THR A 138 -5.18 12.72 -24.38
CA THR A 138 -4.30 12.44 -25.52
C THR A 138 -2.85 12.80 -25.23
N ILE A 139 -2.61 13.94 -24.55
CA ILE A 139 -1.26 14.38 -24.15
C ILE A 139 -0.66 13.44 -23.11
N ALA A 140 -1.44 13.02 -22.11
CA ALA A 140 -1.00 12.09 -21.09
C ALA A 140 -0.62 10.73 -21.69
N GLU A 141 -1.45 10.17 -22.56
CA GLU A 141 -1.25 8.86 -23.19
C GLU A 141 -0.05 8.83 -24.15
N LYS A 142 0.35 9.97 -24.72
CA LYS A 142 1.61 10.09 -25.48
C LYS A 142 2.87 9.86 -24.64
N THR A 143 2.78 10.02 -23.32
CA THR A 143 3.93 9.84 -22.43
C THR A 143 4.20 8.39 -22.05
N SER A 144 3.18 7.52 -22.12
CA SER A 144 3.31 6.09 -21.82
C SER A 144 2.13 5.30 -22.38
N LYS A 145 2.42 4.15 -23.01
CA LYS A 145 1.40 3.18 -23.45
C LYS A 145 0.69 2.43 -22.32
N HIS A 146 1.18 2.56 -21.08
CA HIS A 146 0.64 1.89 -19.89
C HIS A 146 -0.11 2.85 -18.96
N LEU A 147 -0.44 4.04 -19.45
CA LEU A 147 -1.09 5.08 -18.67
C LEU A 147 -2.28 5.65 -19.44
N THR A 148 -3.43 5.77 -18.78
CA THR A 148 -4.62 6.42 -19.33
C THR A 148 -5.16 7.41 -18.31
N LEU A 149 -5.37 8.67 -18.71
CA LEU A 149 -6.09 9.64 -17.88
C LEU A 149 -7.58 9.27 -17.85
N THR A 150 -8.12 9.00 -16.66
CA THR A 150 -9.49 8.53 -16.50
C THR A 150 -10.45 9.63 -16.11
N ARG A 151 -10.03 10.52 -15.20
CA ARG A 151 -10.82 11.65 -14.72
C ARG A 151 -9.93 12.68 -14.02
N PHE A 152 -10.50 13.82 -13.65
CA PHE A 152 -9.88 14.76 -12.72
C PHE A 152 -10.89 15.30 -11.72
N MET A 153 -10.37 15.85 -10.62
CA MET A 153 -11.12 16.64 -9.66
C MET A 153 -10.41 17.97 -9.44
N SER A 154 -11.15 19.02 -9.08
CA SER A 154 -10.57 20.34 -8.94
C SER A 154 -11.21 21.11 -7.79
N ARG A 155 -10.38 21.80 -6.99
CA ARG A 155 -10.81 22.67 -5.89
C ARG A 155 -10.01 23.96 -5.90
N GLY A 156 -10.62 25.06 -5.52
CA GLY A 156 -9.98 26.37 -5.44
C GLY A 156 -10.05 26.94 -4.04
N VAL A 157 -8.99 27.64 -3.61
CA VAL A 157 -8.99 28.44 -2.39
C VAL A 157 -8.14 29.69 -2.63
N GLY A 158 -8.73 30.86 -2.39
CA GLY A 158 -8.10 32.15 -2.71
C GLY A 158 -7.63 32.21 -4.16
N ARG A 159 -6.32 32.38 -4.33
CA ARG A 159 -5.64 32.50 -5.63
C ARG A 159 -4.94 31.21 -6.08
N TYR A 160 -5.40 30.06 -5.56
CA TYR A 160 -4.87 28.75 -5.89
C TYR A 160 -5.96 27.83 -6.42
N ARG A 161 -5.63 27.06 -7.46
CA ARG A 161 -6.45 25.96 -7.96
C ARG A 161 -5.66 24.67 -7.89
N PHE A 162 -6.18 23.70 -7.18
CA PHE A 162 -5.64 22.35 -7.06
C PHE A 162 -6.40 21.44 -8.01
N VAL A 163 -5.69 20.68 -8.82
CA VAL A 163 -6.28 19.75 -9.78
C VAL A 163 -5.71 18.38 -9.47
N ARG A 164 -6.56 17.39 -9.19
CA ARG A 164 -6.19 16.00 -8.94
C ARG A 164 -6.50 15.20 -10.20
N PHE A 165 -5.48 14.91 -10.99
CA PHE A 165 -5.60 14.01 -12.12
C PHE A 165 -5.54 12.56 -11.65
N VAL A 166 -6.39 11.70 -12.22
CA VAL A 166 -6.50 10.28 -11.90
C VAL A 166 -6.18 9.47 -13.14
N PHE A 167 -5.32 8.47 -12.98
CA PHE A 167 -4.79 7.68 -14.09
C PHE A 167 -4.93 6.19 -13.81
N ASP A 168 -5.36 5.43 -14.81
CA ASP A 168 -5.08 4.00 -14.86
C ASP A 168 -3.60 3.82 -15.21
N THR A 169 -2.88 3.04 -14.40
CA THR A 169 -1.44 2.75 -14.56
C THR A 169 -1.14 1.26 -14.72
N GLN A 170 -2.18 0.48 -15.07
CA GLN A 170 -2.16 -0.97 -15.25
C GLN A 170 -1.55 -1.67 -14.02
N ASP A 171 -0.49 -2.44 -14.21
CA ASP A 171 0.17 -3.22 -13.16
C ASP A 171 1.25 -2.45 -12.39
N ALA A 172 1.61 -1.25 -12.85
CA ALA A 172 2.54 -0.40 -12.12
C ALA A 172 1.80 0.35 -11.02
N MET A 173 2.49 0.64 -9.92
CA MET A 173 1.99 1.62 -8.94
C MET A 173 1.89 3.03 -9.58
N GLY A 174 2.79 3.32 -10.52
CA GLY A 174 2.58 4.37 -11.53
C GLY A 174 3.06 5.78 -11.18
N LEU A 175 3.67 6.01 -10.00
CA LEU A 175 4.04 7.36 -9.54
C LEU A 175 4.91 8.16 -10.52
N ASN A 176 5.91 7.53 -11.13
CA ASN A 176 6.77 8.17 -12.13
C ASN A 176 5.98 8.49 -13.42
N MET A 177 5.17 7.55 -13.90
CA MET A 177 4.35 7.74 -15.11
C MET A 177 3.37 8.90 -14.95
N VAL A 178 2.62 8.94 -13.84
CA VAL A 178 1.64 10.02 -13.59
C VAL A 178 2.32 11.38 -13.43
N THR A 179 3.56 11.41 -12.94
CA THR A 179 4.33 12.67 -12.80
C THR A 179 4.75 13.21 -14.15
N ILE A 180 5.28 12.35 -15.03
CA ILE A 180 5.69 12.73 -16.40
C ILE A 180 4.45 13.17 -17.21
N ALA A 181 3.37 12.39 -17.17
CA ALA A 181 2.10 12.73 -17.83
C ALA A 181 1.54 14.06 -17.36
N THR A 182 1.52 14.29 -16.03
CA THR A 182 1.05 15.56 -15.46
C THR A 182 1.93 16.72 -15.87
N ASN A 183 3.25 16.54 -15.94
CA ASN A 183 4.16 17.60 -16.39
C ASN A 183 3.86 18.02 -17.84
N ALA A 184 3.62 17.06 -18.74
CA ALA A 184 3.23 17.34 -20.12
C ALA A 184 1.89 18.08 -20.21
N MET A 185 0.88 17.62 -19.45
CA MET A 185 -0.43 18.30 -19.38
C MET A 185 -0.32 19.72 -18.81
N VAL A 186 0.49 19.92 -17.77
CA VAL A 186 0.73 21.24 -17.16
C VAL A 186 1.38 22.20 -18.15
N ALA A 187 2.32 21.73 -18.97
CA ALA A 187 2.93 22.54 -20.02
C ALA A 187 1.89 23.00 -21.05
N TYR A 188 0.99 22.10 -21.46
CA TYR A 188 -0.12 22.43 -22.36
C TYR A 188 -1.11 23.42 -21.75
N ILE A 189 -1.51 23.22 -20.49
CA ILE A 189 -2.39 24.15 -19.76
C ILE A 189 -1.77 25.53 -19.71
N LYS A 190 -0.48 25.64 -19.34
CA LYS A 190 0.24 26.91 -19.31
C LYS A 190 0.25 27.58 -20.68
N GLN A 191 0.50 26.84 -21.76
CA GLN A 191 0.52 27.37 -23.12
C GLN A 191 -0.85 27.95 -23.53
N LYS A 192 -1.95 27.29 -23.18
CA LYS A 192 -3.30 27.68 -23.60
C LYS A 192 -3.96 28.74 -22.72
N THR A 193 -3.62 28.78 -21.44
CA THR A 193 -4.31 29.61 -20.44
C THR A 193 -3.45 30.70 -19.84
N ASN A 194 -2.12 30.65 -20.04
CA ASN A 194 -1.12 31.48 -19.36
C ASN A 194 -1.10 31.32 -17.83
N VAL A 195 -1.80 30.32 -17.28
CA VAL A 195 -1.81 30.05 -15.83
C VAL A 195 -0.57 29.25 -15.44
N ALA A 196 0.18 29.75 -14.46
CA ALA A 196 1.39 29.09 -13.98
C ALA A 196 1.06 27.97 -12.97
N CYS A 197 1.65 26.80 -13.19
CA CYS A 197 1.75 25.76 -12.17
C CYS A 197 2.88 26.09 -11.20
N ILE A 198 2.59 26.10 -9.90
CA ILE A 198 3.58 26.35 -8.85
C ILE A 198 4.35 25.07 -8.56
N ALA A 199 3.63 23.95 -8.44
CA ALA A 199 4.20 22.64 -8.15
C ALA A 199 3.35 21.53 -8.76
N LEU A 200 4.01 20.52 -9.34
CA LEU A 200 3.35 19.31 -9.87
C LEU A 200 2.68 18.48 -8.76
N SER A 201 3.16 18.61 -7.52
CA SER A 201 2.59 17.99 -6.33
C SER A 201 2.28 19.06 -5.29
N GLY A 202 1.07 19.61 -5.34
CA GLY A 202 0.54 20.58 -4.39
C GLY A 202 -0.13 19.93 -3.18
N ASN A 203 0.30 18.73 -2.76
CA ASN A 203 -0.32 17.92 -1.71
C ASN A 203 -1.83 17.63 -1.92
N TYR A 204 -2.31 17.69 -3.17
CA TYR A 204 -3.68 17.33 -3.55
C TYR A 204 -3.74 16.00 -4.32
N CYS A 205 -2.72 15.14 -4.12
CA CYS A 205 -2.65 13.80 -4.71
C CYS A 205 -3.51 12.80 -3.93
N VAL A 206 -3.38 12.57 -2.62
CA VAL A 206 -2.28 12.90 -1.69
C VAL A 206 -1.31 11.71 -1.62
N ASP A 207 -0.01 11.97 -1.60
CA ASP A 207 1.01 10.93 -1.77
C ASP A 207 1.82 10.80 -0.48
N LYS A 208 1.86 9.63 0.17
CA LYS A 208 2.64 9.34 1.39
C LYS A 208 2.28 10.18 2.62
N LYS A 209 1.08 10.76 2.66
CA LYS A 209 0.53 11.50 3.81
C LYS A 209 -0.91 11.05 4.04
N ALA A 210 -1.31 10.92 5.31
CA ALA A 210 -2.68 10.60 5.67
C ALA A 210 -3.62 11.71 5.19
N SER A 211 -4.73 11.33 4.54
CA SER A 211 -5.64 12.30 3.95
C SER A 211 -7.07 11.78 3.83
N TRP A 212 -8.02 12.58 4.34
CA TRP A 212 -9.44 12.37 4.10
C TRP A 212 -9.81 12.38 2.62
N LEU A 213 -9.09 13.15 1.79
CA LEU A 213 -9.33 13.14 0.35
C LEU A 213 -9.09 11.74 -0.24
N ASN A 214 -8.02 11.07 0.18
CA ASN A 214 -7.76 9.69 -0.25
C ASN A 214 -8.77 8.72 0.40
N ALA A 215 -9.11 8.87 1.68
CA ALA A 215 -10.08 8.00 2.35
C ALA A 215 -11.47 8.04 1.69
N ILE A 216 -11.91 9.21 1.22
CA ILE A 216 -13.23 9.42 0.61
C ILE A 216 -13.22 9.05 -0.88
N GLU A 217 -12.32 9.66 -1.65
CA GLU A 217 -12.31 9.54 -3.11
C GLU A 217 -11.51 8.33 -3.62
N GLY A 218 -10.74 7.70 -2.74
CA GLY A 218 -9.77 6.64 -3.06
C GLY A 218 -8.52 7.15 -3.75
N ARG A 219 -7.53 6.26 -3.82
CA ARG A 219 -6.31 6.37 -4.64
C ARG A 219 -5.69 4.96 -4.74
N GLY A 220 -5.08 4.64 -5.88
CA GLY A 220 -4.63 3.27 -6.15
C GLY A 220 -5.82 2.30 -6.29
N THR A 221 -5.91 1.32 -5.40
CA THR A 221 -6.98 0.33 -5.37
C THR A 221 -7.73 0.39 -4.04
N LYS A 222 -9.06 0.37 -4.11
CA LYS A 222 -9.94 0.11 -2.95
C LYS A 222 -10.08 -1.39 -2.78
N VAL A 223 -10.03 -1.87 -1.55
CA VAL A 223 -10.16 -3.30 -1.24
C VAL A 223 -11.13 -3.50 -0.09
N TRP A 224 -12.01 -4.49 -0.24
CA TRP A 224 -12.88 -5.00 0.80
C TRP A 224 -12.58 -6.48 1.00
N ALA A 225 -12.47 -6.91 2.25
CA ALA A 225 -12.39 -8.34 2.58
C ALA A 225 -13.30 -8.63 3.77
N GLU A 226 -14.01 -9.75 3.73
CA GLU A 226 -14.94 -10.15 4.78
C GLU A 226 -14.94 -11.65 5.03
N VAL A 227 -15.36 -12.03 6.23
CA VAL A 227 -15.54 -13.42 6.64
C VAL A 227 -16.56 -13.51 7.76
N THR A 228 -17.33 -14.60 7.77
CA THR A 228 -18.11 -15.01 8.95
C THR A 228 -17.36 -16.14 9.65
N LEU A 229 -16.99 -15.92 10.91
CA LEU A 229 -16.26 -16.87 11.74
C LEU A 229 -17.25 -17.71 12.56
N PRO A 230 -17.30 -19.05 12.37
CA PRO A 230 -18.11 -19.92 13.21
C PRO A 230 -17.60 -19.94 14.64
N THR A 231 -18.52 -20.10 15.59
CA THR A 231 -18.24 -20.20 17.03
C THR A 231 -17.17 -21.22 17.36
N SER A 232 -17.19 -22.38 16.69
CA SER A 232 -16.18 -23.43 16.85
C SER A 232 -14.77 -22.97 16.47
N VAL A 233 -14.64 -22.11 15.46
CA VAL A 233 -13.36 -21.51 15.04
C VAL A 233 -12.94 -20.42 16.02
N ILE A 234 -13.86 -19.57 16.47
CA ILE A 234 -13.57 -18.51 17.44
C ILE A 234 -13.04 -19.12 18.74
N GLN A 235 -13.73 -20.12 19.29
CA GLN A 235 -13.29 -20.80 20.52
C GLN A 235 -12.06 -21.68 20.30
N GLY A 236 -12.02 -22.41 19.18
CA GLY A 236 -10.96 -23.38 18.89
C GLY A 236 -9.63 -22.75 18.48
N VAL A 237 -9.65 -21.67 17.69
CA VAL A 237 -8.46 -21.02 17.13
C VAL A 237 -8.15 -19.71 17.84
N LEU A 238 -9.15 -18.85 18.00
CA LEU A 238 -8.98 -17.50 18.56
C LEU A 238 -9.05 -17.47 20.09
N LYS A 239 -9.51 -18.56 20.71
CA LYS A 239 -9.57 -18.79 22.17
C LYS A 239 -10.39 -17.72 22.90
N THR A 240 -11.49 -17.27 22.29
CA THR A 240 -12.37 -16.22 22.83
C THR A 240 -13.82 -16.44 22.39
N THR A 241 -14.68 -15.43 22.54
CA THR A 241 -16.07 -15.41 22.08
C THR A 241 -16.31 -14.28 21.08
N ALA A 242 -17.35 -14.41 20.24
CA ALA A 242 -17.75 -13.35 19.31
C ALA A 242 -18.00 -12.02 20.03
N LYS A 243 -18.71 -12.07 21.17
CA LYS A 243 -19.02 -10.89 21.99
C LYS A 243 -17.78 -10.18 22.51
N ASN A 244 -16.77 -10.91 22.99
CA ASN A 244 -15.54 -10.28 23.49
C ASN A 244 -14.75 -9.59 22.37
N ILE A 245 -14.71 -10.19 21.17
CA ILE A 245 -14.08 -9.55 20.00
C ILE A 245 -14.86 -8.29 19.61
N TYR A 246 -16.19 -8.37 19.55
CA TYR A 246 -17.05 -7.23 19.22
C TYR A 246 -16.88 -6.07 20.20
N ASP A 247 -16.94 -6.34 21.51
CA ASP A 247 -16.78 -5.30 22.54
C ASP A 247 -15.39 -4.64 22.43
N THR A 248 -14.34 -5.45 22.19
CA THR A 248 -12.97 -4.95 21.98
C THR A 248 -12.89 -4.08 20.73
N TRP A 249 -13.46 -4.52 19.61
CA TRP A 249 -13.51 -3.77 18.36
C TRP A 249 -14.23 -2.43 18.54
N LEU A 250 -15.42 -2.44 19.15
CA LEU A 250 -16.22 -1.24 19.37
C LEU A 250 -15.46 -0.22 20.24
N ALA A 251 -14.93 -0.67 21.38
CA ALA A 251 -14.20 0.20 22.29
C ALA A 251 -12.90 0.75 21.68
N LYS A 252 -12.13 -0.10 20.98
CA LYS A 252 -10.81 0.28 20.45
C LYS A 252 -10.90 0.92 19.06
N CYS A 253 -11.38 0.18 18.06
CA CYS A 253 -11.28 0.56 16.66
C CYS A 253 -12.27 1.67 16.31
N MET A 254 -13.43 1.71 16.97
CA MET A 254 -14.44 2.75 16.73
C MET A 254 -14.30 3.90 17.74
N MET A 255 -14.59 3.65 19.02
CA MET A 255 -14.63 4.71 20.03
C MET A 255 -13.23 5.30 20.28
N GLY A 256 -12.21 4.46 20.47
CA GLY A 256 -10.84 4.93 20.67
C GLY A 256 -10.29 5.75 19.49
N SER A 257 -10.55 5.30 18.26
CA SER A 257 -10.16 6.03 17.04
C SER A 257 -10.88 7.36 16.91
N ALA A 258 -12.19 7.40 17.20
CA ALA A 258 -12.97 8.64 17.19
C ALA A 258 -12.47 9.63 18.25
N MET A 259 -12.24 9.15 19.48
CA MET A 259 -11.76 9.98 20.59
C MET A 259 -10.36 10.55 20.35
N SER A 260 -9.52 9.87 19.55
CA SER A 260 -8.17 10.31 19.23
C SER A 260 -8.07 11.12 17.93
N GLY A 261 -9.17 11.29 17.18
CA GLY A 261 -9.15 11.93 15.87
C GLY A 261 -8.36 11.15 14.81
N SER A 262 -8.26 9.83 14.97
CA SER A 262 -7.55 8.94 14.05
C SER A 262 -8.24 8.88 12.67
N MET A 263 -7.47 8.66 11.61
CA MET A 263 -7.98 8.30 10.27
C MET A 263 -8.03 6.78 10.03
N GLY A 264 -7.39 6.00 10.90
CA GLY A 264 -7.44 4.53 10.88
C GLY A 264 -8.36 4.02 11.97
N PHE A 265 -9.49 3.43 11.57
CA PHE A 265 -10.47 2.79 12.45
C PHE A 265 -10.23 1.28 12.45
N ASN A 266 -9.00 0.90 12.78
CA ASN A 266 -8.49 -0.48 12.72
C ASN A 266 -7.50 -0.75 13.86
N ALA A 267 -7.09 -2.01 14.02
CA ALA A 267 -6.15 -2.41 15.04
C ALA A 267 -4.68 -2.34 14.59
N GLN A 268 -4.34 -2.88 13.42
CA GLN A 268 -2.95 -3.03 12.95
C GLN A 268 -2.76 -3.12 11.43
N TYR A 269 -3.52 -2.39 10.61
CA TYR A 269 -3.34 -2.43 9.13
C TYR A 269 -1.89 -2.14 8.74
N ALA A 270 -1.29 -1.12 9.36
CA ALA A 270 0.08 -0.69 9.09
C ALA A 270 1.10 -1.83 9.22
N ASN A 271 0.99 -2.69 10.23
CA ASN A 271 1.93 -3.78 10.47
C ASN A 271 1.92 -4.79 9.32
N VAL A 272 0.71 -5.24 8.93
CA VAL A 272 0.55 -6.21 7.86
C VAL A 272 0.97 -5.61 6.52
N VAL A 273 0.52 -4.39 6.21
CA VAL A 273 0.83 -3.70 4.96
C VAL A 273 2.34 -3.47 4.84
N ALA A 274 3.00 -2.97 5.90
CA ALA A 274 4.44 -2.73 5.89
C ALA A 274 5.23 -4.01 5.66
N ALA A 275 4.88 -5.10 6.36
CA ALA A 275 5.60 -6.35 6.24
C ALA A 275 5.46 -6.97 4.85
N LEU A 276 4.26 -6.91 4.27
CA LEU A 276 3.99 -7.41 2.93
C LEU A 276 4.64 -6.51 1.87
N PHE A 277 4.63 -5.20 2.05
CA PHE A 277 5.24 -4.22 1.13
C PHE A 277 6.76 -4.40 1.04
N MET A 278 7.43 -4.54 2.19
CA MET A 278 8.88 -4.81 2.24
C MET A 278 9.22 -6.16 1.60
N ALA A 279 8.40 -7.20 1.83
CA ALA A 279 8.61 -8.52 1.24
C ALA A 279 8.46 -8.52 -0.28
N THR A 280 7.60 -7.67 -0.83
CA THR A 280 7.18 -7.71 -2.25
C THR A 280 7.63 -6.51 -3.08
N GLY A 281 8.50 -5.66 -2.53
CA GLY A 281 9.16 -4.57 -3.28
C GLY A 281 8.26 -3.39 -3.60
N GLN A 282 7.20 -3.22 -2.81
CA GLN A 282 6.40 -2.01 -2.82
C GLN A 282 7.19 -0.85 -2.17
N ASP A 283 6.69 0.38 -2.30
CA ASP A 283 7.29 1.54 -1.62
C ASP A 283 6.80 1.59 -0.16
N PRO A 284 7.66 1.40 0.85
CA PRO A 284 7.25 1.35 2.24
C PRO A 284 6.65 2.68 2.75
N ALA A 285 6.92 3.80 2.09
CA ALA A 285 6.32 5.07 2.49
C ALA A 285 4.82 5.14 2.15
N HIS A 286 4.31 4.26 1.29
CA HIS A 286 2.87 4.09 1.04
C HIS A 286 2.15 3.29 2.13
N VAL A 287 2.85 2.81 3.17
CA VAL A 287 2.19 2.28 4.38
C VAL A 287 1.29 3.33 5.02
N VAL A 288 1.63 4.62 4.92
CA VAL A 288 0.78 5.72 5.38
C VAL A 288 -0.62 5.64 4.78
N GLU A 289 -0.72 5.32 3.49
CA GLU A 289 -1.97 5.21 2.76
C GLU A 289 -2.67 3.88 3.05
N GLY A 290 -1.95 2.75 2.93
CA GLY A 290 -2.51 1.42 3.16
C GLY A 290 -2.87 1.13 4.62
N SER A 291 -2.39 1.94 5.58
CA SER A 291 -2.78 1.86 6.98
C SER A 291 -4.12 2.52 7.30
N MET A 292 -4.63 3.38 6.40
CA MET A 292 -5.96 3.97 6.55
C MET A 292 -7.03 2.94 6.22
N GLY A 293 -8.18 3.07 6.86
CA GLY A 293 -9.31 2.20 6.60
C GLY A 293 -10.07 1.84 7.87
N ILE A 294 -11.12 1.04 7.67
CA ILE A 294 -12.11 0.75 8.69
C ILE A 294 -12.26 -0.77 8.80
N THR A 295 -12.15 -1.28 10.02
CA THR A 295 -12.57 -2.64 10.36
C THR A 295 -14.00 -2.58 10.89
N THR A 296 -14.86 -3.51 10.51
CA THR A 296 -16.20 -3.65 11.08
C THR A 296 -16.43 -5.07 11.59
N ALA A 297 -17.23 -5.20 12.64
CA ALA A 297 -17.60 -6.47 13.23
C ALA A 297 -19.08 -6.48 13.63
N GLU A 298 -19.74 -7.63 13.47
CA GLU A 298 -21.13 -7.85 13.83
C GLU A 298 -21.29 -9.25 14.42
N VAL A 299 -21.98 -9.34 15.56
CA VAL A 299 -22.29 -10.63 16.21
C VAL A 299 -23.52 -11.23 15.55
N MET A 300 -23.37 -12.44 15.00
CA MET A 300 -24.41 -13.16 14.26
C MET A 300 -24.82 -14.41 15.03
N GLY A 301 -25.61 -14.25 16.08
CA GLY A 301 -25.87 -15.33 17.05
C GLY A 301 -24.62 -15.61 17.89
N GLU A 302 -24.05 -16.81 17.79
CA GLU A 302 -22.77 -17.14 18.42
C GLU A 302 -21.56 -16.89 17.50
N ASP A 303 -21.80 -16.72 16.20
CA ASP A 303 -20.80 -16.46 15.18
C ASP A 303 -20.44 -14.97 15.10
N LEU A 304 -19.37 -14.66 14.36
CA LEU A 304 -18.89 -13.28 14.19
C LEU A 304 -18.63 -12.97 12.72
N TYR A 305 -19.36 -12.00 12.17
CA TYR A 305 -18.99 -11.37 10.91
C TYR A 305 -17.91 -10.32 11.17
N MET A 306 -16.86 -10.31 10.35
CA MET A 306 -15.84 -9.27 10.34
C MET A 306 -15.47 -8.89 8.91
N SER A 307 -15.20 -7.60 8.71
CA SER A 307 -14.70 -7.10 7.43
C SER A 307 -13.75 -5.93 7.58
N VAL A 308 -12.97 -5.70 6.52
CA VAL A 308 -12.02 -4.60 6.40
C VAL A 308 -12.28 -3.85 5.10
N TYR A 309 -12.19 -2.53 5.16
CA TYR A 309 -12.17 -1.65 4.00
C TYR A 309 -10.86 -0.84 3.99
N VAL A 310 -10.10 -1.00 2.91
CA VAL A 310 -8.86 -0.24 2.64
C VAL A 310 -9.14 0.69 1.45
N PRO A 311 -9.34 2.00 1.67
CA PRO A 311 -9.76 2.93 0.61
C PRO A 311 -8.63 3.35 -0.33
N ASP A 312 -7.38 3.19 0.11
CA ASP A 312 -6.21 3.83 -0.47
C ASP A 312 -5.01 2.89 -0.44
N LEU A 313 -4.97 1.94 -1.37
CA LEU A 313 -3.89 0.97 -1.47
C LEU A 313 -3.09 1.17 -2.75
N MET A 314 -1.93 1.84 -2.61
CA MET A 314 -0.97 2.06 -3.68
C MET A 314 -0.03 0.86 -3.81
N VAL A 315 -0.29 0.01 -4.80
CA VAL A 315 0.48 -1.20 -5.08
C VAL A 315 0.77 -1.38 -6.56
N GLY A 316 1.81 -2.15 -6.87
CA GLY A 316 2.14 -2.57 -8.22
C GLY A 316 2.92 -3.88 -8.24
N THR A 317 2.87 -4.58 -9.36
CA THR A 317 3.60 -5.83 -9.58
C THR A 317 4.74 -5.66 -10.59
N VAL A 318 4.87 -4.45 -11.16
CA VAL A 318 5.99 -4.04 -12.03
C VAL A 318 6.55 -2.68 -11.61
N GLY A 319 7.86 -2.51 -11.81
CA GLY A 319 8.59 -1.27 -11.53
C GLY A 319 8.99 -1.10 -10.07
N GLY A 320 9.81 -0.09 -9.79
CA GLY A 320 10.31 0.15 -8.43
C GLY A 320 11.10 -1.04 -7.88
N GLY A 321 10.79 -1.44 -6.66
CA GLY A 321 11.46 -2.55 -5.96
C GLY A 321 10.99 -3.95 -6.39
N THR A 322 9.93 -4.08 -7.17
CA THR A 322 9.35 -5.40 -7.50
C THR A 322 10.25 -6.27 -8.38
N GLY A 323 11.23 -5.66 -9.05
CA GLY A 323 12.22 -6.36 -9.87
C GLY A 323 13.46 -6.86 -9.12
N LEU A 324 13.62 -6.50 -7.84
CA LEU A 324 14.71 -7.01 -7.00
C LEU A 324 14.48 -8.50 -6.72
N ALA A 325 15.56 -9.29 -6.69
CA ALA A 325 15.48 -10.76 -6.70
C ALA A 325 14.56 -11.33 -5.61
N THR A 326 14.79 -10.97 -4.35
CA THR A 326 13.99 -11.45 -3.21
C THR A 326 12.52 -11.00 -3.27
N GLN A 327 12.27 -9.77 -3.73
CA GLN A 327 10.93 -9.21 -3.85
C GLN A 327 10.14 -9.84 -5.00
N LYS A 328 10.83 -10.17 -6.10
CA LYS A 328 10.27 -10.87 -7.23
C LYS A 328 9.85 -12.30 -6.84
N GLU A 329 10.70 -13.04 -6.13
CA GLU A 329 10.37 -14.37 -5.61
C GLU A 329 9.13 -14.35 -4.71
N ALA A 330 9.00 -13.33 -3.84
CA ALA A 330 7.83 -13.16 -2.99
C ALA A 330 6.54 -12.89 -3.80
N LEU A 331 6.60 -12.11 -4.89
CA LEU A 331 5.48 -11.91 -5.80
C LEU A 331 5.15 -13.16 -6.64
N GLU A 332 6.15 -13.97 -6.99
CA GLU A 332 5.99 -15.25 -7.67
C GLU A 332 5.30 -16.28 -6.76
N LEU A 333 5.68 -16.33 -5.48
CA LEU A 333 4.99 -17.13 -4.45
C LEU A 333 3.51 -16.77 -4.34
N LEU A 334 3.20 -15.47 -4.43
CA LEU A 334 1.83 -14.97 -4.46
C LEU A 334 1.15 -15.16 -5.82
N GLY A 335 1.87 -15.58 -6.87
CA GLY A 335 1.35 -15.80 -8.22
C GLY A 335 0.86 -14.53 -8.92
N VAL A 336 1.48 -13.38 -8.62
CA VAL A 336 1.11 -12.05 -9.16
C VAL A 336 2.31 -11.26 -9.69
N ALA A 337 3.49 -11.89 -9.82
CA ALA A 337 4.68 -11.21 -10.33
C ALA A 337 4.51 -10.74 -11.79
N GLY A 338 5.01 -9.54 -12.09
CA GLY A 338 5.10 -9.03 -13.45
C GLY A 338 3.82 -8.43 -14.00
N THR A 339 3.83 -8.19 -15.32
CA THR A 339 2.70 -7.62 -16.08
C THR A 339 1.60 -8.65 -16.26
N SER A 340 0.35 -8.19 -16.26
CA SER A 340 -0.81 -9.02 -16.54
C SER A 340 -0.79 -9.60 -17.97
N PRO A 341 -1.49 -10.72 -18.21
CA PRO A 341 -1.72 -11.24 -19.56
C PRO A 341 -2.35 -10.19 -20.48
N ALA A 342 -2.08 -10.33 -21.79
CA ALA A 342 -2.66 -9.46 -22.80
C ALA A 342 -4.19 -9.44 -22.71
N GLY A 343 -4.77 -8.24 -22.65
CA GLY A 343 -6.22 -8.04 -22.50
C GLY A 343 -6.72 -7.95 -21.05
N GLU A 344 -5.85 -8.17 -20.05
CA GLU A 344 -6.21 -8.12 -18.63
C GLU A 344 -5.37 -7.08 -17.85
N ASN A 345 -5.10 -5.92 -18.46
CA ASN A 345 -4.21 -4.89 -17.91
C ASN A 345 -4.55 -4.52 -16.45
N GLY A 346 -3.56 -4.59 -15.56
CA GLY A 346 -3.74 -4.24 -14.14
C GLY A 346 -4.33 -5.34 -13.27
N LYS A 347 -4.62 -6.52 -13.82
CA LYS A 347 -5.17 -7.67 -13.08
C LYS A 347 -4.21 -8.17 -12.01
N ASN A 348 -2.91 -8.30 -12.29
CA ASN A 348 -1.94 -8.79 -11.31
C ASN A 348 -1.84 -7.83 -10.11
N SER A 349 -1.75 -6.52 -10.37
CA SER A 349 -1.78 -5.51 -9.30
C SER A 349 -3.08 -5.51 -8.51
N GLN A 350 -4.23 -5.71 -9.17
CA GLN A 350 -5.52 -5.83 -8.51
C GLN A 350 -5.62 -7.09 -7.64
N GLN A 351 -5.20 -8.25 -8.15
CA GLN A 351 -5.15 -9.50 -7.38
C GLN A 351 -4.19 -9.38 -6.19
N PHE A 352 -3.08 -8.67 -6.36
CA PHE A 352 -2.16 -8.40 -5.26
C PHE A 352 -2.83 -7.52 -4.19
N ALA A 353 -3.58 -6.49 -4.58
CA ALA A 353 -4.38 -5.68 -3.65
C ALA A 353 -5.40 -6.54 -2.86
N GLU A 354 -6.09 -7.47 -3.53
CA GLU A 354 -7.01 -8.42 -2.90
C GLU A 354 -6.30 -9.30 -1.85
N ILE A 355 -5.10 -9.80 -2.17
CA ILE A 355 -4.27 -10.57 -1.23
C ILE A 355 -3.90 -9.72 -0.01
N VAL A 356 -3.51 -8.46 -0.20
CA VAL A 356 -3.20 -7.54 0.89
C VAL A 356 -4.42 -7.33 1.79
N GLY A 357 -5.60 -7.07 1.22
CA GLY A 357 -6.84 -6.89 1.99
C GLY A 357 -7.20 -8.12 2.83
N ALA A 358 -7.07 -9.32 2.27
CA ALA A 358 -7.31 -10.56 2.99
C ALA A 358 -6.28 -10.80 4.12
N ALA A 359 -5.01 -10.49 3.87
CA ALA A 359 -3.96 -10.59 4.89
C ALA A 359 -4.18 -9.59 6.03
N VAL A 360 -4.63 -8.38 5.71
CA VAL A 360 -5.01 -7.36 6.70
C VAL A 360 -6.17 -7.87 7.56
N LEU A 361 -7.23 -8.43 6.96
CA LEU A 361 -8.33 -9.06 7.69
C LEU A 361 -7.83 -10.16 8.65
N ALA A 362 -6.91 -11.01 8.19
CA ALA A 362 -6.30 -12.04 9.03
C ALA A 362 -5.57 -11.44 10.24
N GLY A 363 -4.77 -10.39 10.03
CA GLY A 363 -4.12 -9.65 11.09
C GLY A 363 -5.10 -9.07 12.09
N GLU A 364 -6.16 -8.40 11.63
CA GLU A 364 -7.18 -7.79 12.50
C GLU A 364 -7.87 -8.81 13.40
N ILE A 365 -8.38 -9.90 12.80
CA ILE A 365 -9.08 -10.97 13.53
C ILE A 365 -8.20 -11.49 14.67
N SER A 366 -6.93 -11.77 14.35
CA SER A 366 -6.00 -12.31 15.33
C SER A 366 -5.68 -11.30 16.43
N LEU A 367 -5.34 -10.05 16.11
CA LEU A 367 -4.99 -9.07 17.14
C LEU A 367 -6.18 -8.72 18.02
N LEU A 368 -7.36 -8.50 17.45
CA LEU A 368 -8.56 -8.20 18.23
C LEU A 368 -8.92 -9.36 19.17
N ALA A 369 -8.77 -10.62 18.74
CA ALA A 369 -8.93 -11.77 19.63
C ALA A 369 -7.88 -11.84 20.75
N SER A 370 -6.62 -11.50 20.47
CA SER A 370 -5.57 -11.47 21.49
C SER A 370 -5.77 -10.35 22.51
N LEU A 371 -6.26 -9.19 22.08
CA LEU A 371 -6.64 -8.10 22.97
C LEU A 371 -7.85 -8.48 23.84
N ALA A 372 -8.87 -9.09 23.23
CA ALA A 372 -10.07 -9.57 23.92
C ALA A 372 -9.77 -10.62 25.01
N THR A 373 -8.61 -11.27 24.96
CA THR A 373 -8.16 -12.29 25.92
C THR A 373 -7.02 -11.81 26.83
N ASN A 374 -6.58 -10.55 26.71
CA ASN A 374 -5.40 -9.99 27.40
C ASN A 374 -4.10 -10.80 27.20
N THR A 375 -3.99 -11.54 26.09
CA THR A 375 -2.83 -12.40 25.80
C THR A 375 -1.70 -11.68 25.05
N LEU A 376 -1.92 -10.43 24.62
CA LEU A 376 -0.97 -9.69 23.80
C LEU A 376 0.41 -9.57 24.46
N ALA A 377 0.47 -9.17 25.74
CA ALA A 377 1.74 -9.00 26.46
C ALA A 377 2.53 -10.31 26.53
N CYS A 378 1.87 -11.42 26.87
CA CYS A 378 2.50 -12.74 26.97
C CYS A 378 3.05 -13.23 25.60
N ALA A 379 2.32 -12.98 24.51
CA ALA A 379 2.78 -13.32 23.16
C ALA A 379 4.04 -12.52 22.76
N HIS A 380 4.07 -11.22 23.05
CA HIS A 380 5.26 -10.40 22.80
C HIS A 380 6.44 -10.83 23.68
N GLU A 381 6.24 -11.14 24.97
CA GLU A 381 7.34 -11.59 25.83
C GLU A 381 7.94 -12.91 25.36
N THR A 382 7.11 -13.88 24.99
CA THR A 382 7.57 -15.21 24.58
C THR A 382 8.28 -15.20 23.23
N LEU A 383 7.76 -14.41 22.27
CA LEU A 383 8.22 -14.45 20.87
C LEU A 383 9.22 -13.33 20.51
N ALA A 384 9.19 -12.18 21.19
CA ALA A 384 10.09 -11.06 20.87
C ALA A 384 11.38 -11.05 21.69
N ARG A 385 11.40 -11.65 22.90
CA ARG A 385 12.59 -11.60 23.78
C ARG A 385 13.54 -12.79 23.61
N GLY A 386 13.15 -13.82 22.84
CA GLY A 386 13.88 -15.09 22.76
C GLY A 386 13.90 -15.83 24.10
N LYS A 387 14.01 -17.16 24.09
CA LYS A 387 14.39 -17.88 25.32
C LYS A 387 15.85 -17.47 25.61
N ARG A 388 16.07 -16.71 26.70
CA ARG A 388 17.41 -16.37 27.16
C ARG A 388 18.22 -17.61 27.50
#